data_AF-A0A2E6G9K5-F1
#
_entry.id   AF-A0A2E6G9K5-F1
#
_cell.length_a   1.000
_cell.length_b   1.000
_cell.length_c   1.000
_cell.angle_alpha   90.00
_cell.angle_beta   90.00
_cell.angle_gamma   90.00
#
_symmetry.space_group_name_H-M   'P 1'
#
loop_
_entity.id
_entity.type
_entity.pdbx_description
1 polymer ?
#
loop_
_entity_poly.entity_id
_entity_poly.type
_entity_poly.pdbx_seq_one_letter_code
_entity_poly.pdbx_strand_id
1 'polypeptide(L)' 'LSRRKVKLLNPDISFGHTFAGLSVWRPEIFASFVAKNEAFPLRNILNQIIKLERVTGELYSGDWCDIGDLSRYKQLLTQI' A
#
# COMPACT_ATOMS: atom_id res chain seq x y z
N LEU A 1 2.85 26.60 -2.42
CA LEU A 1 3.06 25.29 -3.08
C LEU A 1 1.69 24.64 -3.28
N SER A 2 1.16 24.71 -4.51
CA SER A 2 -0.17 24.23 -4.85
C SER A 2 -0.26 22.71 -4.68
N ARG A 3 -1.09 22.25 -3.75
CA ARG A 3 -1.35 20.82 -3.53
C ARG A 3 -2.16 20.32 -4.73
N ARG A 4 -1.53 19.53 -5.61
CA ARG A 4 -2.26 18.82 -6.66
C ARG A 4 -3.29 17.91 -5.98
N LYS A 5 -4.57 18.12 -6.26
CA LYS A 5 -5.63 17.18 -5.90
C LYS A 5 -5.25 15.82 -6.48
N VAL A 6 -5.11 14.83 -5.61
CA VAL A 6 -4.79 13.47 -6.00
C VAL A 6 -6.10 12.85 -6.45
N LYS A 7 -6.23 12.69 -7.76
CA LYS A 7 -7.34 11.97 -8.37
C LYS A 7 -6.89 10.52 -8.52
N LEU A 8 -7.64 9.58 -7.97
CA LEU A 8 -7.48 8.18 -8.37
C LEU A 8 -7.66 8.14 -9.89
N LEU A 9 -6.66 7.64 -10.60
CA LEU A 9 -6.65 7.62 -12.07
C LEU A 9 -7.60 6.57 -12.67
N ASN A 10 -8.38 5.87 -11.84
CA ASN A 10 -9.45 4.97 -12.28
C ASN A 10 -10.75 5.22 -11.49
N PRO A 11 -11.88 5.50 -12.17
CA PRO A 11 -13.18 5.78 -11.54
C PRO A 11 -13.99 4.53 -11.19
N ASP A 12 -13.53 3.31 -11.53
CA ASP A 12 -14.21 2.07 -11.17
C ASP A 12 -13.95 1.70 -9.71
N ILE A 13 -14.65 2.42 -8.81
CA ILE A 13 -14.67 2.21 -7.35
C ILE A 13 -15.47 0.94 -6.97
N SER A 14 -15.99 0.19 -7.95
CA SER A 14 -16.87 -0.99 -7.72
C SER A 14 -16.15 -2.19 -7.10
N PHE A 15 -14.82 -2.25 -7.17
CA PHE A 15 -13.99 -3.29 -6.54
C PHE A 15 -12.89 -2.68 -5.69
N GLY A 16 -12.77 -3.11 -4.43
CA GLY A 16 -11.62 -2.74 -3.61
C GLY A 16 -10.31 -3.21 -4.24
N HIS A 17 -9.28 -2.37 -4.23
CA HIS A 17 -7.93 -2.74 -4.67
C HIS A 17 -7.07 -3.28 -3.52
N THR A 18 -6.12 -4.14 -3.84
CA THR A 18 -5.16 -4.70 -2.86
C THR A 18 -3.90 -3.86 -2.81
N PHE A 19 -3.37 -3.64 -1.60
CA PHE A 19 -2.06 -3.01 -1.43
C PHE A 19 -0.95 -3.98 -1.86
N ALA A 20 -0.18 -3.61 -2.88
CA ALA A 20 0.82 -4.47 -3.52
C ALA A 20 2.07 -4.77 -2.67
N GLY A 21 2.18 -4.20 -1.46
CA GLY A 21 3.40 -4.28 -0.65
C GLY A 21 4.52 -3.33 -1.11
N LEU A 22 4.27 -2.49 -2.12
CA LEU A 22 5.21 -1.50 -2.65
C LEU A 22 4.76 -0.09 -2.26
N SER A 23 5.66 0.69 -1.67
CA SER A 23 5.35 2.05 -1.22
C SER A 23 6.62 2.86 -0.93
N VAL A 24 6.51 4.18 -1.02
CA VAL A 24 7.54 5.14 -0.62
C VAL A 24 7.03 5.94 0.56
N TRP A 25 7.85 6.04 1.62
CA TRP A 25 7.45 6.65 2.87
C TRP A 25 8.31 7.84 3.25
N ARG A 26 7.66 8.85 3.83
CA ARG A 26 8.32 9.94 4.54
C ARG A 26 8.61 9.49 5.97
N PRO A 27 9.88 9.47 6.44
CA PRO A 27 10.22 9.00 7.79
C PRO A 27 9.45 9.70 8.91
N GLU A 28 9.08 10.97 8.71
CA GLU A 28 8.36 11.81 9.67
C GLU A 28 6.98 11.25 10.05
N ILE A 29 6.39 10.42 9.18
CA ILE A 29 5.11 9.75 9.43
C ILE A 29 5.23 8.74 10.59
N PHE A 30 6.42 8.19 10.81
CA PHE A 30 6.71 7.26 11.89
C PHE A 30 7.14 7.96 13.18
N ALA A 31 7.64 9.20 13.09
CA ALA A 31 8.16 9.94 14.25
C ALA A 31 7.10 10.22 15.32
N SER A 32 5.83 10.35 14.93
CA SER A 32 4.70 10.49 15.87
C SER A 32 4.25 9.17 16.48
N PHE A 33 4.80 8.03 16.04
CA PHE A 33 4.44 6.72 16.54
C PHE A 33 5.42 6.28 17.64
N VAL A 34 4.98 6.32 18.88
CA VAL A 34 5.74 5.79 20.02
C VAL A 34 5.50 4.28 20.07
N ALA A 35 6.36 3.50 19.39
CA ALA A 35 6.40 2.06 19.59
C ALA A 35 7.03 1.79 20.97
N LYS A 36 6.31 1.11 21.87
CA LYS A 36 6.82 0.72 23.19
C LYS A 36 7.83 -0.45 23.09
N ASN A 37 8.81 -0.36 22.19
CA ASN A 37 9.69 -1.47 21.77
C ASN A 37 8.94 -2.72 21.25
N GLU A 38 7.69 -2.56 20.81
CA GLU A 38 6.88 -3.65 20.28
C GLU A 38 6.68 -3.51 18.77
N ALA A 39 6.66 -4.64 18.07
CA ALA A 39 6.24 -4.67 16.68
C ALA A 39 4.79 -4.20 16.57
N PHE A 40 4.49 -3.39 15.56
CA PHE A 40 3.14 -2.88 15.34
C PHE A 40 2.72 -3.01 13.86
N PRO A 41 1.42 -3.16 13.58
CA PRO A 41 0.93 -3.22 12.20
C PRO A 41 1.09 -1.87 11.49
N LEU A 42 1.71 -1.86 10.31
CA LEU A 42 1.81 -0.68 9.45
C LEU A 42 0.44 -0.06 9.12
N ARG A 43 -0.61 -0.90 9.07
CA ARG A 43 -2.01 -0.47 8.86
C ARG A 43 -2.45 0.61 9.85
N ASN A 44 -1.93 0.61 11.09
CA ASN A 44 -2.29 1.60 12.10
C ASN A 44 -1.87 3.01 11.66
N ILE A 45 -0.67 3.13 11.09
CA ILE A 45 -0.18 4.38 10.53
C ILE A 45 -0.97 4.73 9.26
N LEU A 46 -1.08 3.78 8.30
CA LEU A 46 -1.82 3.98 7.04
C LEU A 46 -3.23 4.54 7.28
N ASN A 47 -4.00 3.94 8.18
CA ASN A 47 -5.37 4.37 8.47
C ASN A 47 -5.45 5.82 8.95
N GLN A 48 -4.48 6.27 9.75
CA GLN A 48 -4.43 7.65 10.23
C GLN A 48 -4.12 8.62 9.08
N ILE A 49 -3.11 8.32 8.27
CA ILE A 49 -2.66 9.22 7.21
C ILE A 49 -3.61 9.22 5.99
N ILE A 50 -4.36 8.14 5.76
CA ILE A 50 -5.45 8.09 4.79
C ILE A 50 -6.57 9.04 5.21
N LYS A 51 -7.01 8.99 6.48
CA LYS A 51 -8.03 9.91 7.02
C LYS A 51 -7.61 11.38 6.93
N LEU A 52 -6.30 11.65 6.94
CA LEU A 52 -5.73 12.99 6.81
C LEU A 52 -5.46 13.40 5.35
N GLU A 53 -5.86 12.57 4.37
CA GLU A 53 -5.60 12.79 2.93
C GLU A 53 -4.10 13.00 2.60
N ARG A 54 -3.22 12.31 3.35
CA ARG A 54 -1.75 12.38 3.19
C ARG A 54 -1.16 11.20 2.42
N VAL A 55 -2.00 10.37 1.82
CA VAL A 55 -1.59 9.20 1.04
C VAL A 55 -1.99 9.39 -0.40
N THR A 56 -1.08 9.03 -1.29
CA THR A 56 -1.33 8.90 -2.72
C THR A 56 -1.00 7.49 -3.15
N GLY A 57 -1.51 7.08 -4.31
CA GLY A 57 -1.19 5.78 -4.88
C GLY A 57 -1.47 5.77 -6.37
N GLU A 58 -1.00 4.71 -7.00
CA GLU A 58 -1.30 4.36 -8.37
C GLU A 58 -1.86 2.94 -8.42
N LEU A 59 -2.67 2.64 -9.44
CA LEU A 59 -3.10 1.28 -9.71
C LEU A 59 -2.09 0.64 -10.64
N TYR A 60 -1.33 -0.33 -10.13
CA TYR A 60 -0.46 -1.14 -10.94
C TYR A 60 -1.28 -2.14 -11.76
N SER A 61 -1.10 -2.13 -13.09
CA SER A 61 -1.86 -2.95 -14.04
C SER A 61 -1.03 -4.06 -14.69
N GLY A 62 0.20 -4.26 -14.24
CA GLY A 62 1.06 -5.36 -14.71
C GLY A 62 0.90 -6.61 -13.86
N ASP A 63 1.75 -7.60 -14.13
CA ASP A 63 1.76 -8.85 -13.37
C ASP A 63 2.26 -8.62 -11.95
N TRP A 64 1.49 -9.08 -10.98
CA TRP A 64 1.81 -9.01 -9.56
C TRP A 64 1.42 -10.33 -8.89
N CYS A 65 2.32 -10.84 -8.04
CA CYS A 65 2.07 -12.03 -7.24
C CYS A 65 2.71 -11.84 -5.86
N ASP A 66 1.90 -11.84 -4.81
CA ASP A 66 2.39 -12.04 -3.45
C ASP A 66 2.70 -13.54 -3.26
N ILE A 67 3.87 -13.90 -2.74
CA ILE A 67 4.31 -15.30 -2.61
C ILE A 67 4.50 -15.61 -1.14
N GLY A 68 3.40 -15.95 -0.47
CA GLY A 68 3.39 -16.29 0.95
C GLY A 68 3.56 -17.79 1.26
N ASP A 69 3.44 -18.66 0.25
CA ASP A 69 3.52 -20.12 0.43
C ASP A 69 4.05 -20.84 -0.83
N LEU A 70 4.36 -22.13 -0.67
CA LEU A 70 4.90 -22.98 -1.74
C LEU A 70 3.93 -23.17 -2.92
N SER A 71 2.62 -23.15 -2.68
CA SER A 71 1.63 -23.33 -3.75
C SER A 71 1.62 -22.11 -4.68
N ARG A 72 1.67 -20.90 -4.11
CA ARG A 72 1.73 -19.63 -4.87
C ARG A 72 3.03 -19.51 -5.67
N TYR A 73 4.14 -19.98 -5.09
CA TYR A 73 5.41 -20.05 -5.82
C TYR A 73 5.34 -21.00 -7.02
N LYS A 74 4.81 -22.21 -6.84
CA LYS A 74 4.64 -23.18 -7.93
C LYS A 74 3.74 -22.66 -9.05
N GLN A 75 2.67 -21.94 -8.70
CA GLN A 75 1.78 -21.32 -9.67
C GLN A 75 2.53 -20.31 -10.56
N LEU A 76 3.37 -19.45 -9.95
CA LEU A 76 4.16 -18.47 -10.70
C LEU A 76 5.08 -19.14 -11.74
N LEU A 77 5.72 -20.25 -11.39
CA LEU A 77 6.63 -20.97 -12.30
C LEU A 77 5.93 -21.59 -13.53
N THR A 78 4.61 -21.74 -13.49
CA THR A 78 3.82 -22.27 -14.63
C THR A 78 3.28 -21.18 -15.56
N GLN A 79 3.44 -19.91 -15.17
CA GLN A 79 2.94 -18.74 -15.90
C GLN A 79 4.05 -18.04 -16.73
N ILE A 80 5.30 -18.51 -16.61
CA ILE A 80 6.48 -18.05 -17.34
C ILE A 80 6.77 -19.06 -18.46
#